data_AF-A0A963G891-F1
#
_entry.id   AF-A0A963G891-F1
#
_cell.length_a   1.000
_cell.length_b   1.000
_cell.length_c   1.000
_cell.angle_alpha   90.00
_cell.angle_beta   90.00
_cell.angle_gamma   90.00
#
_symmetry.space_group_name_H-M   'P 1'
#
loop_
_entity.id
_entity.type
_entity.pdbx_description
1 polymer ?
#
loop_
_entity_poly.entity_id
_entity_poly.type
_entity_poly.pdbx_seq_one_letter_code
_entity_poly.pdbx_strand_id
1 'polypeptide(L)'
;LRYVPFGAIGISLFALELYFASAGSLPVQTGDTLGATRFLSGWTGCRIVLDMFLIALSGGIYVVPLNAAIQARSENAHRARNVAVLNVFNALFMVVSAVASALLLALDFTVPELFLTLALVNLGAAFFTAKSLA
;
A
#
# COMPACT_ATOMS: atom_id res chain seq x y z
N LEU A 1 6.18 -4.27 -18.50
CA LEU A 1 6.84 -3.62 -17.34
C LEU A 1 6.77 -2.09 -17.36
N ARG A 2 6.57 -1.44 -18.52
CA ARG A 2 6.47 0.04 -18.66
C ARG A 2 5.47 0.72 -17.70
N TYR A 3 4.41 0.02 -17.27
CA TYR A 3 3.38 0.56 -16.36
C TYR A 3 3.67 0.33 -14.87
N VAL A 4 4.65 -0.53 -14.53
CA VAL A 4 4.98 -0.90 -13.14
C VAL A 4 5.43 0.32 -12.32
N PRO A 5 6.33 1.21 -12.82
CA PRO A 5 6.73 2.38 -12.06
C PRO A 5 5.59 3.36 -11.80
N PHE A 6 4.66 3.51 -12.76
CA PHE A 6 3.49 4.37 -12.59
C PHE A 6 2.54 3.85 -11.52
N GLY A 7 2.30 2.53 -11.49
CA GLY A 7 1.52 1.90 -10.41
C GLY A 7 2.16 2.10 -9.04
N ALA A 8 3.48 1.92 -8.94
CA ALA A 8 4.22 2.12 -7.68
C ALA A 8 4.15 3.58 -7.19
N ILE A 9 4.32 4.57 -8.08
CA ILE A 9 4.19 5.99 -7.74
C ILE A 9 2.75 6.32 -7.32
N GLY A 10 1.75 5.76 -8.00
CA GLY A 10 0.34 5.92 -7.63
C GLY A 10 0.04 5.48 -6.20
N ILE A 11 0.58 4.33 -5.77
CA ILE A 11 0.43 3.85 -4.38
C ILE A 11 0.93 4.90 -3.38
N SER A 12 2.11 5.49 -3.60
CA SER A 12 2.64 6.53 -2.71
C SER A 12 1.81 7.80 -2.72
N LEU A 13 1.36 8.24 -3.90
CA LEU A 13 0.61 9.49 -4.04
C LEU A 13 -0.74 9.40 -3.30
N PHE A 14 -1.47 8.30 -3.48
CA PHE A 14 -2.75 8.10 -2.80
C PHE A 14 -2.60 7.72 -1.32
N ALA A 15 -1.51 7.05 -0.92
CA ALA A 15 -1.21 6.85 0.51
C ALA A 15 -0.86 8.17 1.23
N LEU A 16 -0.19 9.10 0.54
CA LEU A 16 0.08 10.43 1.08
C LEU A 16 -1.20 11.26 1.18
N GLU A 17 -2.09 11.18 0.18
CA GLU A 17 -3.40 11.83 0.25
C GLU A 17 -4.26 11.23 1.37
N LEU A 18 -4.23 9.91 1.54
CA LEU A 18 -4.91 9.22 2.65
C LEU A 18 -4.41 9.70 4.01
N TYR A 19 -3.12 10.01 4.15
CA TYR A 19 -2.57 10.65 5.35
C TYR A 19 -3.24 12.01 5.59
N PHE A 20 -3.30 12.88 4.59
CA PHE A 20 -3.93 14.21 4.74
C PHE A 20 -5.44 14.11 5.01
N ALA A 21 -6.15 13.19 4.36
CA ALA A 21 -7.55 12.93 4.59
C ALA A 21 -7.81 12.44 6.02
N SER A 22 -6.93 11.59 6.55
CA SER A 22 -7.06 11.01 7.89
C SER A 22 -6.57 11.95 9.01
N ALA A 23 -5.50 12.72 8.78
CA ALA A 23 -4.97 13.68 9.74
C ALA A 23 -5.91 14.87 9.97
N GLY A 24 -6.68 15.27 8.95
CA GLY A 24 -7.71 16.30 9.06
C GLY A 24 -9.03 15.82 9.69
N SER A 25 -9.17 14.54 10.03
CA SER A 25 -10.37 14.03 10.68
C SER A 25 -10.36 14.42 12.16
N LEU A 26 -11.40 15.14 12.60
CA LEU A 26 -11.56 15.53 14.00
C LEU A 26 -11.57 14.28 14.88
N PRO A 27 -10.99 14.31 16.10
CA PRO A 27 -11.09 13.20 17.02
C PRO A 27 -12.56 12.91 17.26
N VAL A 28 -13.02 11.73 16.82
CA VAL A 28 -14.33 11.20 17.18
C VAL A 28 -14.35 11.16 18.70
N GLN A 29 -15.27 11.90 19.32
CA GLN A 29 -15.42 11.90 20.77
C GLN A 29 -15.52 10.44 21.25
N THR A 30 -14.64 10.11 22.18
CA THR A 30 -14.37 8.79 22.72
C THR A 30 -15.66 8.19 23.29
N GLY A 31 -16.34 7.33 22.52
CA GLY A 31 -17.50 6.57 23.01
C GLY A 31 -18.41 5.98 21.94
N ASP A 32 -18.67 6.71 20.85
CA ASP A 32 -19.63 6.29 19.83
C ASP A 32 -18.93 5.74 18.57
N THR A 33 -19.20 4.47 18.25
CA THR A 33 -18.81 3.89 16.98
C THR A 33 -19.55 4.61 15.84
N LEU A 34 -18.80 5.16 14.89
CA LEU A 34 -19.40 5.81 13.74
C LEU A 34 -19.95 4.75 12.77
N GLY A 35 -21.28 4.74 12.57
CA GLY A 35 -21.89 3.85 11.58
C GLY A 35 -21.44 4.15 10.15
N ALA A 36 -21.34 3.13 9.30
CA ALA A 36 -20.84 3.23 7.92
C ALA A 36 -21.58 4.30 7.09
N THR A 37 -22.90 4.41 7.21
CA THR A 37 -23.70 5.41 6.50
C THR A 37 -23.34 6.84 6.90
N ARG A 38 -23.11 7.08 8.20
CA ARG A 38 -22.65 8.39 8.68
C ARG A 38 -21.24 8.71 8.23
N PHE A 39 -20.34 7.72 8.26
CA PHE A 39 -18.98 7.88 7.75
C PHE A 39 -18.97 8.29 6.27
N LEU A 40 -19.72 7.57 5.43
CA LEU A 40 -19.82 7.84 3.99
C LEU A 40 -20.61 9.10 3.65
N SER A 41 -21.48 9.59 4.55
CA SER A 41 -22.15 10.88 4.36
C SER A 41 -21.19 12.07 4.52
N GLY A 42 -20.07 11.88 5.21
CA GLY A 42 -19.05 12.90 5.40
C GLY A 42 -18.07 12.95 4.22
N TRP A 43 -17.68 14.17 3.83
CA TRP A 43 -16.68 14.38 2.78
C TRP A 43 -15.35 13.65 3.05
N THR A 44 -14.90 13.68 4.30
CA THR A 44 -13.66 13.01 4.73
C THR A 44 -13.74 11.48 4.57
N GLY A 45 -14.88 10.87 4.91
CA GLY A 45 -15.04 9.41 4.79
C GLY A 45 -15.05 8.94 3.34
N CYS A 46 -15.71 9.69 2.45
CA CYS A 46 -15.66 9.45 1.01
C CYS A 46 -14.23 9.57 0.45
N ARG A 47 -13.45 10.57 0.87
CA ARG A 47 -12.05 10.73 0.47
C ARG A 47 -11.21 9.53 0.89
N ILE A 48 -11.30 9.10 2.16
CA ILE A 48 -10.58 7.93 2.67
C ILE A 48 -10.89 6.68 1.84
N VAL A 49 -12.16 6.41 1.55
CA VAL A 49 -12.57 5.24 0.75
C VAL A 49 -12.06 5.35 -0.68
N LEU A 50 -12.12 6.53 -1.28
CA LEU A 50 -11.60 6.77 -2.61
C LEU A 50 -10.09 6.55 -2.67
N ASP A 51 -9.33 7.07 -1.68
CA ASP A 51 -7.89 6.87 -1.60
C ASP A 51 -7.53 5.39 -1.44
N MET A 52 -8.25 4.66 -0.57
CA MET A 52 -8.07 3.20 -0.44
C MET A 52 -8.35 2.46 -1.76
N PHE A 53 -9.39 2.86 -2.49
CA PHE A 53 -9.68 2.30 -3.81
C PHE A 53 -8.57 2.60 -4.82
N LEU A 54 -8.07 3.84 -4.84
CA LEU A 54 -7.01 4.25 -5.77
C LEU A 54 -5.66 3.62 -5.43
N ILE A 55 -5.35 3.39 -4.15
CA ILE A 55 -4.22 2.58 -3.69
C ILE A 55 -4.36 1.14 -4.21
N ALA A 56 -5.53 0.52 -4.04
CA ALA A 56 -5.77 -0.84 -4.51
C ALA A 56 -5.67 -0.96 -6.05
N LEU A 57 -6.23 0.01 -6.78
CA LEU A 57 -6.13 0.09 -8.23
C LEU A 57 -4.67 0.23 -8.70
N SER A 58 -3.92 1.15 -8.10
CA SER A 58 -2.49 1.36 -8.38
C SER A 58 -1.67 0.11 -8.04
N GLY A 59 -2.00 -0.54 -6.92
CA GLY A 59 -1.47 -1.83 -6.50
C GLY A 59 -1.67 -2.91 -7.55
N GLY A 60 -2.87 -3.00 -8.14
CA GLY A 60 -3.17 -3.90 -9.25
C GLY A 60 -2.32 -3.63 -10.50
N ILE A 61 -2.21 -2.36 -10.90
CA ILE A 61 -1.39 -1.93 -12.06
C ILE A 61 0.10 -2.25 -11.83
N TYR A 62 0.57 -2.22 -10.58
CA TYR A 62 1.92 -2.59 -10.21
C TYR A 62 2.14 -4.11 -10.16
N VAL A 63 1.38 -4.83 -9.33
CA VAL A 63 1.69 -6.21 -8.91
C VAL A 63 1.40 -7.23 -10.00
N VAL A 64 0.34 -7.05 -10.79
CA VAL A 64 -0.08 -8.01 -11.82
C VAL A 64 0.97 -8.16 -12.93
N PRO A 65 1.41 -7.08 -13.63
CA PRO A 65 2.43 -7.22 -14.67
C PRO A 65 3.80 -7.60 -14.14
N LEU A 66 4.14 -7.24 -12.89
CA LEU A 66 5.40 -7.64 -12.27
C LEU A 66 5.45 -9.15 -12.04
N ASN A 67 4.40 -9.71 -11.41
CA ASN A 67 4.30 -11.14 -11.17
C ASN A 67 4.20 -11.94 -12.48
N ALA A 68 3.49 -11.41 -13.48
CA ALA A 68 3.44 -12.01 -14.81
C ALA A 68 4.83 -12.04 -15.48
N ALA A 69 5.61 -10.97 -15.36
CA ALA A 69 6.96 -10.91 -15.91
C ALA A 69 7.92 -11.90 -15.23
N ILE A 70 7.85 -12.04 -13.90
CA ILE A 70 8.63 -13.04 -13.15
C ILE A 70 8.28 -14.45 -13.63
N GLN A 71 6.99 -14.75 -13.80
CA GLN A 71 6.53 -16.05 -14.30
C GLN A 71 6.94 -16.32 -15.75
N ALA A 72 6.87 -15.31 -16.62
CA ALA A 72 7.24 -15.43 -18.03
C ALA A 72 8.75 -15.65 -18.23
N ARG A 73 9.59 -15.06 -17.36
CA ARG A 73 11.05 -15.25 -17.37
C ARG A 73 11.49 -16.56 -16.68
N SER A 74 10.58 -17.22 -15.96
CA SER A 74 10.88 -18.48 -15.30
C SER A 74 10.80 -19.64 -16.29
N GLU A 75 11.84 -20.48 -16.31
CA GLU A 75 11.83 -21.74 -17.03
C GLU A 75 10.64 -22.61 -16.59
N ASN A 76 10.06 -23.37 -17.52
CA ASN A 76 8.87 -24.19 -17.22
C ASN A 76 9.10 -25.16 -16.06
N ALA A 77 10.28 -25.76 -15.96
CA ALA A 77 10.65 -26.68 -14.87
C ALA A 77 10.74 -26.00 -13.49
N HIS A 78 11.01 -24.69 -13.46
CA HIS A 78 11.26 -23.93 -12.24
C HIS A 78 10.12 -22.96 -11.88
N ARG A 79 9.13 -22.75 -12.77
CA ARG A 79 8.07 -21.76 -12.59
C ARG A 79 7.28 -21.94 -11.29
N ALA A 80 6.88 -23.17 -10.96
CA ALA A 80 6.16 -23.45 -9.71
C ALA A 80 7.00 -23.14 -8.46
N ARG A 81 8.30 -23.48 -8.48
CA ARG A 81 9.24 -23.14 -7.40
C ARG A 81 9.40 -21.63 -7.25
N ASN A 82 9.52 -20.90 -8.36
CA ASN A 82 9.67 -19.46 -8.34
C ASN A 82 8.42 -18.75 -7.80
N VAL A 83 7.22 -19.24 -8.12
CA VAL A 83 5.96 -18.76 -7.52
C VAL A 83 5.91 -19.04 -6.02
N ALA A 84 6.32 -20.25 -5.58
CA ALA A 84 6.37 -20.58 -4.17
C ALA A 84 7.34 -19.68 -3.39
N VAL A 85 8.55 -19.44 -3.94
CA VAL A 85 9.54 -18.53 -3.37
C VAL A 85 8.98 -17.09 -3.29
N LEU A 86 8.30 -16.62 -4.35
CA LEU A 86 7.65 -15.30 -4.34
C LEU A 86 6.60 -15.17 -3.23
N ASN A 87 5.78 -16.20 -3.02
CA ASN A 87 4.80 -16.20 -1.93
C ASN A 87 5.46 -16.20 -0.55
N VAL A 88 6.57 -16.93 -0.37
CA VAL A 88 7.36 -16.90 0.88
C VAL A 88 7.90 -15.50 1.15
N PHE A 89 8.49 -14.84 0.14
CA PHE A 89 8.96 -13.46 0.30
C PHE A 89 7.83 -12.50 0.61
N ASN A 90 6.69 -12.60 -0.09
CA ASN A 90 5.51 -11.76 0.20
C ASN A 90 5.04 -11.95 1.64
N ALA A 91 4.94 -13.19 2.13
CA ALA A 91 4.55 -13.48 3.50
C ALA A 91 5.58 -12.94 4.51
N LEU A 92 6.87 -13.11 4.25
CA LEU A 92 7.94 -12.56 5.10
C LEU A 92 7.83 -11.04 5.21
N PHE A 93 7.67 -10.33 4.08
CA PHE A 93 7.52 -8.88 4.08
C PHE A 93 6.21 -8.43 4.75
N MET A 94 5.12 -9.18 4.65
CA MET A 94 3.90 -8.91 5.40
C MET A 94 4.12 -8.99 6.91
N VAL A 95 4.83 -10.03 7.40
CA VAL A 95 5.15 -10.16 8.83
C VAL A 95 6.07 -9.03 9.30
N VAL A 96 7.13 -8.72 8.55
CA VAL A 96 8.04 -7.62 8.88
C VAL A 96 7.30 -6.29 8.92
N SER A 97 6.41 -6.02 7.95
CA SER A 97 5.58 -4.81 7.91
C SER A 97 4.64 -4.73 9.10
N ALA A 98 3.99 -5.83 9.48
CA ALA A 98 3.10 -5.89 10.63
C ALA A 98 3.85 -5.60 11.94
N VAL A 99 5.03 -6.21 12.14
CA VAL A 99 5.88 -5.96 13.31
C VAL A 99 6.37 -4.50 13.34
N ALA A 100 6.86 -3.97 12.21
CA ALA A 100 7.30 -2.59 12.12
C ALA A 100 6.15 -1.61 12.42
N SER A 101 4.95 -1.86 11.89
CA SER A 101 3.76 -1.04 12.16
C SER A 101 3.36 -1.10 13.63
N ALA A 102 3.37 -2.29 14.25
CA ALA A 102 3.08 -2.44 15.67
C ALA A 102 4.10 -1.70 16.56
N LEU A 103 5.39 -1.74 16.19
CA LEU A 103 6.44 -0.99 16.89
C LEU A 103 6.26 0.52 16.76
N LEU A 104 5.93 1.03 15.57
CA LEU A 104 5.66 2.46 15.38
C LEU A 104 4.47 2.92 16.24
N LEU A 105 3.37 2.17 16.25
CA LEU A 105 2.23 2.46 17.13
C LEU A 105 2.59 2.41 18.62
N ALA A 106 3.49 1.50 19.02
CA ALA A 106 4.00 1.42 20.38
C ALA A 106 4.94 2.59 20.74
N LEU A 107 5.45 3.31 19.75
CA LEU A 107 6.22 4.56 19.90
C LEU A 107 5.33 5.81 19.74
N ASP A 108 4.02 5.67 19.97
CA ASP A 108 3.02 6.73 19.90
C ASP A 108 2.78 7.34 18.50
N PHE A 109 3.24 6.68 17.43
CA PHE A 109 2.81 7.08 16.08
C PHE A 109 1.31 6.83 15.92
N THR A 110 0.65 7.76 15.26
CA THR A 110 -0.77 7.67 14.91
C THR A 110 -0.98 6.86 13.62
N VAL A 111 -2.21 6.38 13.39
CA VAL A 111 -2.57 5.67 12.14
C VAL A 111 -2.31 6.52 10.88
N PRO A 112 -2.64 7.82 10.83
CA PRO A 112 -2.23 8.67 9.71
C PRO A 112 -0.71 8.66 9.48
N GLU A 113 0.10 8.76 10.54
CA GLU A 113 1.57 8.75 10.41
C GLU A 113 2.10 7.41 9.88
N LEU A 114 1.40 6.30 10.14
CA LEU A 114 1.69 5.02 9.46
C LEU A 114 1.47 5.13 7.95
N PHE A 115 0.37 5.72 7.49
CA PHE A 115 0.13 5.91 6.05
C PHE A 115 1.21 6.78 5.40
N LEU A 116 1.63 7.85 6.07
CA LEU A 116 2.74 8.70 5.62
C LEU A 116 4.05 7.90 5.53
N THR A 117 4.36 7.11 6.55
CA THR A 117 5.56 6.27 6.57
C THR A 117 5.56 5.28 5.42
N LEU A 118 4.44 4.59 5.20
CA LEU A 118 4.27 3.65 4.08
C LEU A 118 4.38 4.35 2.72
N ALA A 119 3.82 5.56 2.58
CA ALA A 119 3.92 6.34 1.36
C ALA A 119 5.38 6.67 1.00
N LEU A 120 6.18 7.09 1.99
CA LEU A 120 7.59 7.42 1.83
C LEU A 120 8.46 6.20 1.52
N VAL A 121 8.26 5.09 2.25
CA VAL A 121 8.98 3.83 2.01
C VAL A 121 8.67 3.30 0.61
N ASN A 122 7.40 3.28 0.22
CA ASN A 122 6.98 2.86 -1.12
C ASN A 122 7.53 3.81 -2.20
N LEU A 123 7.68 5.11 -1.92
CA LEU A 123 8.20 6.07 -2.89
C LEU A 123 9.68 5.79 -3.21
N GLY A 124 10.46 5.45 -2.17
CA GLY A 124 11.84 4.97 -2.35
C GLY A 124 11.91 3.70 -3.19
N ALA A 125 11.04 2.73 -2.91
CA ALA A 125 10.94 1.49 -3.69
C ALA A 125 10.48 1.75 -5.14
N ALA A 126 9.57 2.70 -5.36
CA ALA A 126 9.09 3.10 -6.67
C ALA A 126 10.23 3.71 -7.50
N PHE A 127 11.05 4.58 -6.90
CA PHE A 127 12.22 5.16 -7.56
C PHE A 127 13.25 4.09 -7.93
N PHE A 128 13.56 3.16 -7.02
CA PHE A 128 14.46 2.04 -7.30
C PHE A 128 13.94 1.17 -8.45
N THR A 129 12.64 0.88 -8.45
CA THR A 129 11.98 0.09 -9.50
C THR A 129 12.01 0.82 -10.84
N ALA A 130 11.73 2.12 -10.86
CA ALA A 130 11.81 2.94 -12.07
C ALA A 130 13.22 2.94 -12.67
N LYS A 131 14.25 3.11 -11.83
CA LYS A 131 15.66 3.08 -12.26
C LYS A 131 16.08 1.71 -12.79
N SER A 132 15.62 0.63 -12.18
CA SER A 132 16.03 -0.74 -12.54
C SER A 132 15.33 -1.28 -13.81
N LEU A 133 14.26 -0.61 -14.24
CA LEU A 133 13.45 -0.98 -15.41
C LEU A 133 13.66 -0.07 -16.63
N ALA A 134 14.42 1.03 -16.45
CA ALA A 134 14.86 1.94 -17.50
C ALA A 134 16.20 1.46 -18.09
#